data_AF-U2T0N6-F1
#
_entry.id   AF-U2T0N6-F1
#
_cell.length_a   1.000
_cell.length_b   1.000
_cell.length_c   1.000
_cell.angle_alpha   90.00
_cell.angle_beta   90.00
_cell.angle_gamma   90.00
#
_symmetry.space_group_name_H-M   'P 1'
#
loop_
_entity.id
_entity.type
_entity.pdbx_description
1 polymer ?
#
loop_
_entity_poly.entity_id
_entity_poly.type
_entity_poly.pdbx_seq_one_letter_code
_entity_poly.pdbx_strand_id
1 'polypeptide(L)' 'MKKKFEQKWWHKSVVYQIYPKSFNDTTGSGEGDIRGIIEKLDYLKELGV' A
#
# COMPACT_ATOMS: atom_id res chain seq x y z
N MET A 1 5.29 -39.17 -0.49
CA MET A 1 4.26 -38.22 -0.03
C MET A 1 4.30 -36.97 -0.89
N LYS A 2 3.21 -36.59 -1.57
CA LYS A 2 3.11 -35.27 -2.23
C LYS A 2 2.69 -34.22 -1.21
N LYS A 3 3.50 -33.16 -1.05
CA LYS A 3 3.18 -32.02 -0.19
C LYS A 3 2.09 -31.20 -0.88
N LYS A 4 0.91 -31.09 -0.26
CA LYS A 4 -0.18 -30.24 -0.77
C LYS A 4 0.12 -28.82 -0.30
N PHE A 5 0.45 -27.92 -1.24
CA PHE A 5 0.66 -26.52 -0.90
C PHE A 5 -0.70 -25.83 -0.80
N GLU A 6 -1.06 -25.42 0.42
CA GLU A 6 -2.24 -24.59 0.61
C GLU A 6 -1.99 -23.19 0.05
N GLN A 7 -2.94 -22.72 -0.75
CA GLN A 7 -2.89 -21.38 -1.30
C GLN A 7 -3.27 -20.37 -0.22
N LYS A 8 -2.31 -19.52 0.15
CA LYS A 8 -2.53 -18.42 1.09
C LYS A 8 -3.10 -17.23 0.32
N TRP A 9 -3.89 -16.40 1.00
CA TRP A 9 -4.55 -15.23 0.40
C TRP A 9 -3.56 -14.29 -0.33
N TRP A 10 -2.35 -14.12 0.22
CA TRP A 10 -1.32 -13.23 -0.32
C TRP A 10 -0.59 -13.78 -1.54
N HIS A 11 -0.71 -15.07 -1.88
CA HIS A 11 -0.08 -15.64 -3.08
C HIS A 11 -0.61 -15.01 -4.38
N LYS A 12 -1.80 -14.39 -4.34
CA LYS A 12 -2.46 -13.74 -5.48
C LYS A 12 -2.80 -12.27 -5.23
N SER A 13 -2.34 -11.70 -4.11
CA SER A 13 -2.62 -10.30 -3.79
C SER A 13 -1.61 -9.39 -4.47
N VAL A 14 -2.06 -8.21 -4.88
CA VAL A 14 -1.19 -7.13 -5.34
C VAL A 14 -0.81 -6.29 -4.12
N VAL A 15 0.45 -5.87 -4.02
CA VAL A 15 0.95 -5.08 -2.90
C VAL A 15 1.59 -3.82 -3.44
N TYR A 16 1.19 -2.66 -2.89
CA TYR A 16 1.81 -1.38 -3.18
C TYR A 16 2.65 -0.92 -2.00
N GLN A 17 3.96 -0.82 -2.22
CA GLN A 17 4.88 -0.33 -1.20
C GLN A 17 5.00 1.19 -1.29
N ILE A 18 4.63 1.86 -0.20
CA ILE A 18 4.73 3.32 -0.09
C ILE A 18 6.01 3.68 0.63
N TYR A 19 6.77 4.64 0.08
CA TYR A 19 7.82 5.35 0.82
C TYR A 19 7.23 6.65 1.39
N PRO A 20 6.90 6.73 2.71
CA PRO A 20 6.04 7.78 3.24
C PRO A 20 6.55 9.21 3.01
N LYS A 21 7.85 9.42 3.22
CA LYS A 21 8.50 10.74 3.15
C LYS A 21 8.40 11.41 1.78
N SER A 22 8.13 10.67 0.71
CA SER A 22 8.02 11.23 -0.64
C SER A 22 6.64 11.02 -1.26
N PHE A 23 5.65 10.56 -0.49
CA PHE A 23 4.35 10.18 -1.04
C PHE A 23 3.36 11.35 -1.08
N ASN A 24 3.01 11.92 0.07
CA ASN A 24 2.06 13.03 0.16
C ASN A 24 2.29 13.80 1.47
N ASP A 25 2.55 15.09 1.39
CA ASP A 25 2.74 16.00 2.52
C ASP A 25 1.46 16.84 2.73
N THR A 26 0.91 16.76 3.93
CA THR A 26 -0.29 17.49 4.36
C THR A 26 0.03 18.59 5.37
N THR A 27 1.30 18.70 5.77
CA THR A 27 1.80 19.65 6.77
C THR A 27 2.49 20.86 6.15
N GLY A 28 2.89 20.75 4.87
CA GLY A 28 3.67 21.79 4.18
C GLY A 28 5.14 21.84 4.59
N SER A 29 5.64 20.76 5.20
CA SER A 29 7.03 20.64 5.66
C SER A 29 8.01 20.21 4.56
N GLY A 30 7.50 19.73 3.42
CA GLY A 30 8.27 19.17 2.32
C GLY A 30 8.55 17.67 2.46
N GLU A 31 8.16 17.04 3.56
CA GLU A 31 8.21 15.59 3.75
C GLU A 31 6.80 15.01 3.88
N GLY A 32 6.56 13.88 3.21
CA GLY A 32 5.28 13.18 3.29
C GLY A 32 5.02 12.56 4.67
N ASP A 33 3.74 12.45 5.01
CA ASP A 33 3.28 12.06 6.34
C ASP A 33 2.15 11.01 6.30
N ILE A 34 1.81 10.46 7.47
CA ILE A 34 0.81 9.39 7.58
C ILE A 34 -0.61 9.87 7.22
N ARG A 35 -0.97 11.12 7.50
CA ARG A 35 -2.27 11.67 7.09
C ARG A 35 -2.33 11.76 5.56
N GLY A 36 -1.22 12.14 4.94
CA GLY A 36 -1.08 12.12 3.49
C GLY A 36 -1.29 10.75 2.86
N ILE A 37 -0.88 9.67 3.52
CA ILE A 37 -1.18 8.29 3.09
C ILE A 37 -2.68 8.00 3.20
N ILE A 38 -3.29 8.35 4.33
CA ILE A 38 -4.71 8.10 4.59
C ILE A 38 -5.60 8.80 3.54
N GLU A 39 -5.28 10.05 3.19
CA GLU A 39 -6.01 10.82 2.16
C GLU A 39 -5.97 10.20 0.76
N LYS A 40 -5.02 9.31 0.48
CA LYS A 40 -4.86 8.64 -0.82
C LYS A 40 -5.30 7.18 -0.81
N LEU A 41 -5.91 6.69 0.27
CA LEU A 41 -6.41 5.30 0.30
C LEU A 41 -7.46 5.04 -0.78
N ASP A 42 -8.34 6.00 -1.06
CA ASP A 42 -9.32 5.86 -2.14
C ASP A 42 -8.64 5.77 -3.52
N TYR A 43 -7.58 6.54 -3.75
CA TYR A 43 -6.76 6.45 -4.97
C TYR A 43 -6.10 5.08 -5.11
N LEU A 44 -5.51 4.54 -4.04
CA LEU A 44 -4.89 3.21 -4.05
C LEU A 44 -5.92 2.12 -4.33
N LYS A 45 -7.12 2.24 -3.74
CA LYS A 45 -8.23 1.34 -4.00
C LYS A 45 -8.70 1.39 -5.45
N GLU A 46 -8.79 2.59 -6.04
CA GLU A 46 -9.14 2.77 -7.47
C GLU A 46 -8.08 2.16 -8.39
N LEU A 47 -6.80 2.30 -8.03
CA LEU A 47 -5.68 1.66 -8.73
C LEU A 47 -5.74 0.11 -8.66
N GLY A 48 -6.47 -0.44 -7.68
CA GLY A 48 -6.65 -1.88 -7.51
C GLY A 48 -5.55 -2.53 -6.65
N VAL A 49 -4.94 -1.75 -5.75
CA VAL A 49 -3.93 -2.22 -4.79
C VAL A 49 -4.40 -2.12 -3.34
#